data_AF-D8FD57-F1
#
_entry.id   AF-D8FD57-F1
#
_cell.length_a   1.000
_cell.length_b   1.000
_cell.length_c   1.000
_cell.angle_alpha   90.00
_cell.angle_beta   90.00
_cell.angle_gamma   90.00
#
_symmetry.space_group_name_H-M   'P 1'
#
loop_
_entity.id
_entity.type
_entity.pdbx_description
1 polymer ?
#
loop_
_entity_poly.entity_id
_entity_poly.type
_entity_poly.pdbx_seq_one_letter_code
_entity_poly.pdbx_strand_id
1 'polypeptide(L)' 'MSKKEAILQAATWHFANKGFKDTSMSDLSKITGAAEGTIFYHFKNKETLFLAVLETVKLKI' A
#
# COMPACT_ATOMS: atom_id res chain seq x y z
N MET A 1 -12.49 9.29 -1.00
CA MET A 1 -11.37 8.37 -0.69
C MET A 1 -10.13 9.21 -0.45
N SER A 2 -9.52 9.08 0.72
CA SER A 2 -8.27 9.76 1.05
C SER A 2 -7.09 9.15 0.28
N LYS A 3 -5.99 9.91 0.14
CA LYS A 3 -4.74 9.40 -0.44
C LYS A 3 -4.26 8.13 0.27
N LYS A 4 -4.36 8.11 1.60
CA LYS A 4 -4.04 6.94 2.43
C LYS A 4 -4.85 5.70 2.03
N GLU A 5 -6.17 5.84 1.86
CA GLU A 5 -7.06 4.75 1.46
C GLU A 5 -6.76 4.24 0.04
N ALA A 6 -6.48 5.14 -0.91
CA ALA A 6 -6.13 4.78 -2.28
C ALA A 6 -4.82 3.98 -2.33
N ILE A 7 -3.80 4.42 -1.57
CA ILE A 7 -2.53 3.70 -1.43
C ILE A 7 -2.77 2.31 -0.82
N LEU A 8 -3.58 2.24 0.24
CA LEU A 8 -3.87 0.99 0.94
C LEU A 8 -4.62 -0.01 0.05
N GLN A 9 -5.59 0.45 -0.75
CA GLN A 9 -6.29 -0.40 -1.72
C GLN A 9 -5.34 -0.94 -2.80
N ALA A 10 -4.53 -0.07 -3.40
CA ALA A 10 -3.55 -0.50 -4.40
C ALA A 10 -2.55 -1.51 -3.82
N ALA A 11 -2.02 -1.23 -2.63
CA ALA A 11 -1.11 -2.13 -1.94
C ALA A 11 -1.77 -3.48 -1.62
N THR A 12 -3.03 -3.49 -1.18
CA THR A 12 -3.79 -4.73 -0.91
C THR A 12 -3.86 -5.60 -2.15
N TRP A 13 -4.26 -5.02 -3.29
CA TRP A 13 -4.35 -5.75 -4.54
C TRP A 13 -2.99 -6.26 -4.99
N HIS A 14 -1.95 -5.44 -4.91
CA HIS A 14 -0.61 -5.82 -5.35
C HIS A 14 0.03 -6.90 -4.49
N PHE A 15 -0.06 -6.78 -3.16
CA PHE A 15 0.47 -7.82 -2.27
C PHE A 15 -0.26 -9.15 -2.45
N ALA A 16 -1.56 -9.14 -2.73
CA ALA A 16 -2.32 -10.36 -3.00
C ALA A 16 -1.95 -11.03 -4.33
N ASN A 17 -1.67 -10.24 -5.38
CA ASN A 17 -1.47 -10.77 -6.73
C ASN A 17 0.01 -10.97 -7.11
N LYS A 18 0.91 -10.14 -6.59
CA LYS A 18 2.36 -10.17 -6.89
C LYS A 18 3.21 -10.59 -5.69
N GLY A 19 2.61 -10.68 -4.50
CA GLY A 19 3.35 -10.95 -3.27
C GLY A 19 4.09 -9.73 -2.74
N PHE A 20 4.60 -9.88 -1.51
CA PHE A 20 5.34 -8.82 -0.84
C PHE A 20 6.60 -8.45 -1.63
N LYS A 21 7.47 -9.41 -1.97
CA LYS A 21 8.78 -9.13 -2.60
C LYS A 21 8.68 -8.28 -3.86
N ASP A 22 7.76 -8.61 -4.77
CA ASP A 22 7.64 -7.97 -6.09
C ASP A 22 6.76 -6.70 -6.11
N THR A 23 6.40 -6.18 -4.93
CA THR A 23 5.68 -4.91 -4.80
C THR A 23 6.59 -3.86 -4.17
N SER A 24 7.00 -2.83 -4.91
CA SER A 24 7.79 -1.73 -4.35
C SER A 24 6.95 -0.48 -4.03
N MET A 25 7.47 0.40 -3.17
CA MET A 25 6.84 1.70 -2.87
C MET A 25 6.77 2.59 -4.12
N SER A 26 7.74 2.46 -5.02
CA SER A 26 7.77 3.19 -6.30
C SER A 26 6.68 2.69 -7.27
N ASP A 27 6.45 1.37 -7.33
CA ASP A 27 5.36 0.81 -8.15
C ASP A 27 4.01 1.35 -7.68
N LEU A 28 3.80 1.42 -6.36
CA LEU A 28 2.59 1.99 -5.79
C LEU A 28 2.43 3.48 -6.11
N SER A 29 3.53 4.24 -6.16
CA SER A 29 3.49 5.64 -6.62
C SER A 29 3.00 5.75 -8.06
N LYS A 30 3.55 4.95 -8.96
CA LYS A 30 3.15 4.93 -10.38
C LYS A 30 1.68 4.56 -10.57
N ILE A 31 1.20 3.59 -9.81
CA ILE A 31 -0.15 3.02 -9.98
C ILE A 31 -1.22 3.89 -9.32
N THR A 32 -0.90 4.50 -8.18
CA THR A 32 -1.84 5.37 -7.45
C THR A 32 -1.81 6.82 -7.93
N GLY A 33 -0.78 7.22 -8.68
CA GLY A 33 -0.50 8.62 -9.02
C GLY A 33 -0.08 9.47 -7.82
N ALA A 34 0.07 8.87 -6.63
CA ALA A 34 0.57 9.59 -5.46
C ALA A 34 2.09 9.77 -5.57
N ALA A 35 2.59 10.97 -5.25
CA ALA A 35 4.02 11.19 -5.14
C ALA A 35 4.64 10.26 -4.08
N GLU A 36 5.85 9.75 -4.31
CA GLU A 36 6.52 8.86 -3.35
C GLU A 36 6.58 9.46 -1.93
N GLY A 37 6.89 10.75 -1.80
CA GLY A 37 6.89 11.44 -0.51
C GLY A 37 5.52 11.42 0.21
N THR A 38 4.41 11.40 -0.54
CA THR A 38 3.07 11.22 0.03
C THR A 38 2.86 9.80 0.56
N ILE A 39 3.37 8.80 -0.15
CA ILE A 39 3.30 7.41 0.31
C ILE A 39 4.14 7.24 1.58
N PHE A 40 5.37 7.73 1.57
CA PHE A 40 6.27 7.66 2.73
C PHE A 40 5.75 8.45 3.94
N TYR A 41 5.03 9.55 3.71
CA TYR A 41 4.34 10.29 4.77
C TYR A 41 3.28 9.43 5.48
N HIS A 42 2.51 8.63 4.74
CA HIS A 42 1.50 7.76 5.32
C HIS A 42 2.04 6.42 5.82
N PHE A 43 3.06 5.88 5.15
CA PHE A 43 3.64 4.57 5.39
C PHE A 43 5.16 4.66 5.25
N LYS A 44 5.85 4.71 6.40
CA LYS A 44 7.30 4.95 6.48
C LYS A 44 8.13 3.98 5.64
N ASN A 45 7.65 2.74 5.47
CA ASN A 45 8.29 1.71 4.67
C ASN A 45 7.25 0.68 4.20
N LYS A 46 7.72 -0.28 3.40
CA LYS A 46 6.90 -1.33 2.81
C LYS A 46 6.31 -2.27 3.87
N GLU A 47 7.04 -2.54 4.95
CA GLU A 47 6.61 -3.38 6.07
C GLU A 47 5.42 -2.75 6.81
N THR A 48 5.49 -1.46 7.12
CA THR A 48 4.39 -0.73 7.78
C THR A 48 3.13 -0.68 6.91
N LEU A 49 3.30 -0.52 5.59
CA LEU A 49 2.20 -0.61 4.64
C LEU A 49 1.59 -2.02 4.60
N PHE A 50 2.43 -3.05 4.59
CA PHE A 50 1.96 -4.44 4.59
C PHE A 50 1.21 -4.81 5.87
N LEU A 51 1.70 -4.39 7.03
CA LEU A 51 0.99 -4.55 8.30
C LEU A 51 -0.38 -3.86 8.29
N ALA A 52 -0.46 -2.63 7.75
CA ALA A 52 -1.73 -1.92 7.61
C ALA A 52 -2.71 -2.64 6.67
N VAL A 53 -2.21 -3.27 5.59
CA VAL A 53 -3.02 -4.11 4.70
C VAL A 53 -3.56 -5.33 5.46
N LEU A 54 -2.72 -6.04 6.22
CA LEU A 54 -3.14 -7.21 7.01
C LEU A 54 -4.19 -6.84 8.07
N GLU A 55 -4.00 -5.71 8.76
CA GLU A 55 -4.97 -5.19 9.72
C GLU A 55 -6.33 -4.89 9.04
N THR A 56 -6.28 -4.25 7.87
CA THR A 56 -7.48 -3.92 7.08
C THR A 56 -8.23 -5.16 6.60
N VAL A 57 -7.51 -6.20 6.17
CA VAL A 57 -8.12 -7.45 5.72
C VAL A 57 -8.72 -8.20 6.90
N LYS A 58 -8.03 -8.26 8.05
CA LYS A 58 -8.54 -8.92 9.26
C LYS A 58 -9.89 -8.36 9.72
N LEU A 59 -10.11 -7.05 9.60
CA LEU A 59 -11.35 -6.37 10.00
C LEU A 59 -12.52 -6.57 9.03
N LYS A 60 -12.28 -7.14 7.84
CA LYS A 60 -13.30 -7.39 6.81
C LYS A 60 -13.81 -8.83 6.79
N ILE A 61 -13.29 -9.68 7.67
CA ILE A 61 -13.68 -11.09 7.86
C ILE A 61 -14.55 -11.15 9.11
#